data_AF-A0A0X8LB64-F1
#
_entry.id   AF-A0A0X8LB64-F1
#
_cell.length_a   1.000
_cell.length_b   1.000
_cell.length_c   1.000
_cell.angle_alpha   90.00
_cell.angle_beta   90.00
_cell.angle_gamma   90.00
#
_symmetry.space_group_name_H-M   'P 1'
#
loop_
_entity.id
_entity.type
_entity.pdbx_description
1 polymer ?
#
loop_
_entity_poly.entity_id
_entity_poly.type
_entity_poly.pdbx_seq_one_letter_code
_entity_poly.pdbx_strand_id
1 'polypeptide(L)'
;MLCFLVVTAAASHSLTSEWRVDHVVESCRLWLRRNAVKMPWLERVNLGQLALRLARRDLFKAKVVIRQAHVQALFTGDMALNLSSTMVQRVLAICADAIAQRP
;
A
#
# COMPACT_ATOMS: atom_id res chain seq x y z
N MET A 1 5.46 -6.52 0.36
CA MET A 1 5.75 -5.11 0.73
C MET A 1 4.92 -4.09 -0.04
N LEU A 2 4.97 -4.04 -1.40
CA LEU A 2 4.30 -2.99 -2.19
C LEU A 2 2.79 -2.85 -1.88
N CYS A 3 2.05 -3.96 -1.85
CA CYS A 3 0.62 -3.97 -1.53
C CYS A 3 0.33 -3.32 -0.16
N PHE A 4 1.15 -3.59 0.86
CA PHE A 4 1.00 -2.99 2.18
C PHE A 4 1.12 -1.45 2.11
N LEU A 5 2.08 -0.93 1.33
CA LEU A 5 2.24 0.51 1.15
C LEU A 5 1.09 1.13 0.35
N VAL A 6 0.61 0.47 -0.70
CA VAL A 6 -0.53 0.94 -1.51
C VAL A 6 -1.79 1.02 -0.66
N VAL A 7 -2.10 -0.04 0.07
CA VAL A 7 -3.26 -0.10 0.98
C VAL A 7 -3.14 0.98 2.05
N THR A 8 -1.97 1.14 2.67
CA THR A 8 -1.76 2.17 3.71
C THR A 8 -1.85 3.59 3.16
N ALA A 9 -1.32 3.85 1.97
CA ALA A 9 -1.44 5.15 1.31
C ALA A 9 -2.91 5.50 1.01
N ALA A 10 -3.66 4.55 0.46
CA ALA A 10 -5.07 4.74 0.13
C ALA A 10 -5.96 4.82 1.39
N ALA A 11 -5.69 4.03 2.42
CA ALA A 11 -6.36 4.11 3.72
C ALA A 11 -6.10 5.45 4.40
N SER A 12 -4.83 5.88 4.44
CA SER A 12 -4.44 7.19 4.96
C SER A 12 -5.17 8.32 4.22
N HIS A 13 -5.19 8.27 2.89
CA HIS A 13 -5.91 9.27 2.10
C HIS A 13 -7.41 9.25 2.39
N SER A 14 -8.01 8.07 2.53
CA SER A 14 -9.43 7.97 2.88
C SER A 14 -9.75 8.49 4.28
N LEU A 15 -8.78 8.53 5.20
CA LEU A 15 -8.96 9.03 6.57
C LEU A 15 -8.66 10.53 6.71
N THR A 16 -7.72 11.04 5.90
CA THR A 16 -7.18 12.41 6.05
C THR A 16 -7.50 13.32 4.87
N SER A 17 -8.05 12.78 3.78
CA SER A 17 -8.22 13.45 2.48
C SER A 17 -6.90 13.94 1.86
N GLU A 18 -5.74 13.49 2.36
CA GLU A 18 -4.41 13.90 1.90
C GLU A 18 -3.56 12.70 1.45
N TRP A 19 -2.76 12.89 0.41
CA TRP A 19 -1.81 11.88 -0.03
C TRP A 19 -0.46 12.05 0.66
N ARG A 20 -0.40 11.61 1.91
CA ARG A 20 0.71 11.74 2.86
C ARG A 20 1.91 10.87 2.48
N VAL A 21 2.99 11.50 1.98
CA VAL A 21 4.24 10.81 1.64
C VAL A 21 4.95 10.30 2.90
N ASP A 22 4.88 11.07 3.99
CA ASP A 22 5.40 10.73 5.32
C ASP A 22 4.82 9.42 5.84
N HIS A 23 3.51 9.19 5.67
CA HIS A 23 2.87 7.94 6.07
C HIS A 23 3.38 6.73 5.27
N VAL A 24 3.66 6.90 3.97
CA VAL A 24 4.23 5.83 3.13
C VAL A 24 5.67 5.52 3.55
N VAL A 25 6.47 6.55 3.84
CA VAL A 25 7.86 6.38 4.31
C VAL A 25 7.90 5.66 5.65
N GLU A 26 7.06 6.05 6.62
CA GLU A 26 7.03 5.38 7.92
C GLU A 26 6.48 3.96 7.82
N SER A 27 5.43 3.74 7.01
CA SER A 27 4.90 2.39 6.75
C SER A 27 5.93 1.47 6.11
N CYS A 28 6.76 2.00 5.21
CA CYS A 28 7.88 1.29 4.60
C CYS A 28 8.91 0.87 5.66
N ARG A 29 9.32 1.80 6.53
CA ARG A 29 10.25 1.50 7.64
C ARG A 29 9.67 0.49 8.61
N LEU A 30 8.39 0.63 8.98
CA LEU A 30 7.70 -0.29 9.88
C LEU A 30 7.64 -1.70 9.29
N TRP A 31 7.27 -1.82 8.01
CA TRP A 31 7.20 -3.11 7.33
C TRP A 31 8.57 -3.78 7.26
N LEU A 32 9.62 -3.03 6.90
CA LEU A 32 10.99 -3.57 6.85
C LEU A 32 11.48 -4.04 8.21
N ARG A 33 11.26 -3.24 9.27
CA ARG A 33 11.60 -3.62 10.66
C ARG A 33 10.87 -4.89 11.10
N ARG A 34 9.55 -4.96 10.86
CA ARG A 34 8.72 -6.11 11.22
C ARG A 34 9.14 -7.41 10.53
N ASN A 35 9.62 -7.32 9.30
CA ASN A 35 10.02 -8.50 8.51
C ASN A 35 11.54 -8.76 8.56
N ALA A 36 12.30 -8.01 9.37
CA ALA A 36 13.76 -8.08 9.45
C ALA A 36 14.48 -7.95 8.08
N VAL A 37 13.89 -7.20 7.15
CA VAL A 37 14.43 -7.01 5.78
C VAL A 37 15.24 -5.72 5.71
N LYS A 38 16.46 -5.82 5.17
CA LYS A 38 17.25 -4.66 4.76
C LYS A 38 16.98 -4.35 3.29
N MET A 39 16.78 -3.07 2.99
CA MET A 39 16.57 -2.58 1.62
C MET A 39 17.40 -1.31 1.41
N PRO A 40 18.11 -1.14 0.28
CA PRO A 40 18.82 0.10 -0.05
C PRO A 40 17.88 1.31 -0.06
N TRP A 41 18.41 2.48 0.28
CA TRP A 41 17.63 3.73 0.35
C TRP A 41 16.87 4.01 -0.96
N LEU A 42 17.56 3.95 -2.10
CA LEU A 42 16.98 4.27 -3.41
C LEU A 42 15.81 3.32 -3.75
N GLU A 43 15.93 2.05 -3.39
CA GLU A 43 14.87 1.07 -3.62
C GLU A 43 13.62 1.38 -2.79
N ARG A 44 13.78 1.82 -1.53
CA ARG A 44 12.67 2.27 -0.68
C ARG A 44 11.95 3.47 -1.30
N VAL A 45 12.70 4.43 -1.84
CA VAL A 45 12.14 5.62 -2.51
C VAL A 45 11.35 5.20 -3.75
N ASN A 46 11.95 4.39 -4.62
CA ASN A 46 11.28 3.91 -5.83
C ASN A 46 10.01 3.12 -5.52
N LEU A 47 10.05 2.26 -4.51
CA LEU A 47 8.90 1.46 -4.08
C LEU A 47 7.80 2.33 -3.46
N GLY A 48 8.15 3.36 -2.68
CA GLY A 48 7.21 4.33 -2.13
C GLY A 48 6.54 5.20 -3.21
N GLN A 49 7.30 5.67 -4.20
CA GLN A 49 6.76 6.39 -5.35
C GLN A 49 5.81 5.53 -6.17
N LEU A 50 6.18 4.26 -6.41
CA LEU A 50 5.30 3.30 -7.09
C LEU A 50 4.01 3.08 -6.29
N ALA A 51 4.10 2.90 -4.97
CA ALA A 51 2.94 2.72 -4.12
C ALA A 51 1.95 3.89 -4.20
N LEU A 52 2.44 5.13 -4.11
CA LEU A 52 1.60 6.32 -4.25
C LEU A 52 0.95 6.43 -5.62
N ARG A 53 1.69 6.10 -6.69
CA ARG A 53 1.16 6.11 -8.05
C ARG A 53 0.02 5.11 -8.22
N LEU A 54 0.22 3.87 -7.75
CA LEU A 54 -0.78 2.83 -7.80
C LEU A 54 -2.02 3.22 -6.99
N ALA A 55 -1.83 3.70 -5.76
CA ALA A 55 -2.91 4.14 -4.88
C ALA A 55 -3.74 5.29 -5.47
N ARG A 56 -3.08 6.29 -6.07
CA ARG A 56 -3.73 7.48 -6.64
C ARG A 56 -4.45 7.21 -7.95
N ARG A 57 -3.83 6.43 -8.84
CA ARG A 57 -4.27 6.34 -10.24
C ARG A 57 -4.79 4.96 -10.60
N ASP A 58 -4.04 3.93 -10.27
CA ASP A 58 -4.28 2.61 -10.85
C ASP A 58 -5.37 1.85 -10.07
N LEU A 59 -5.55 2.12 -8.77
CA LEU A 59 -6.74 1.70 -8.03
C LEU A 59 -8.02 2.32 -8.62
N PHE A 60 -8.00 3.63 -8.91
CA PHE A 60 -9.14 4.31 -9.51
C PHE A 60 -9.50 3.71 -10.89
N LYS A 61 -8.49 3.51 -11.75
CA LYS A 61 -8.68 2.85 -13.05
C LYS A 61 -9.27 1.44 -12.93
N ALA A 62 -8.86 0.69 -11.90
CA ALA A 62 -9.36 -0.64 -11.61
C ALA A 62 -10.73 -0.66 -10.90
N LYS A 63 -11.38 0.51 -10.74
CA LYS A 63 -12.64 0.66 -9.96
C LYS A 63 -12.51 0.10 -8.54
N VAL A 64 -11.33 0.28 -7.94
CA VAL A 64 -11.03 -0.05 -6.55
C VAL A 64 -11.10 1.25 -5.75
N VAL A 65 -12.09 1.36 -4.86
CA VAL A 65 -12.27 2.52 -3.98
C VAL A 65 -12.24 2.05 -2.54
N ILE A 66 -11.25 2.54 -1.80
CA ILE A 66 -11.16 2.33 -0.36
C ILE A 66 -11.89 3.47 0.33
N ARG A 67 -12.99 3.15 0.99
CA ARG A 67 -13.79 4.09 1.79
C ARG A 67 -13.37 4.03 3.24
N GLN A 68 -13.58 5.12 3.97
CA GLN A 68 -13.18 5.24 5.37
C GLN A 68 -13.76 4.11 6.23
N ALA A 69 -15.04 3.77 6.00
CA ALA A 69 -15.75 2.70 6.69
C ALA A 69 -15.12 1.30 6.50
N HIS A 70 -14.34 1.09 5.43
CA HIS A 70 -13.73 -0.20 5.13
C HIS A 70 -12.29 -0.31 5.60
N VAL A 71 -11.66 0.79 6.03
CA VAL A 71 -10.22 0.83 6.34
C VAL A 71 -9.83 -0.20 7.40
N GLN A 72 -10.63 -0.34 8.46
CA GLN A 72 -10.34 -1.31 9.53
C GLN A 72 -10.34 -2.75 9.01
N ALA A 73 -11.23 -3.10 8.08
CA ALA A 73 -11.32 -4.45 7.52
C ALA A 73 -10.14 -4.84 6.61
N LEU A 74 -9.32 -3.86 6.18
CA LEU A 74 -8.13 -4.10 5.37
C LEU A 74 -6.93 -4.58 6.18
N PHE A 75 -6.97 -4.40 7.50
CA PHE A 75 -5.89 -4.75 8.40
C PHE A 75 -6.33 -5.79 9.43
N THR A 76 -5.41 -6.62 9.88
CA THR A 76 -5.59 -7.48 11.05
C THR A 76 -5.34 -6.68 12.34
N GLY A 77 -5.65 -7.26 13.50
CA GLY A 77 -5.38 -6.63 14.80
C GLY A 77 -3.92 -6.24 15.01
N ASP A 78 -2.98 -6.96 14.38
CA ASP A 78 -1.54 -6.67 14.44
C ASP A 78 -1.08 -5.61 13.41
N MET A 79 -2.03 -4.95 12.75
CA MET A 79 -1.78 -3.99 11.66
C MET A 79 -1.01 -4.62 10.48
N ALA A 80 -1.22 -5.92 10.24
CA ALA A 80 -0.83 -6.56 8.98
C ALA A 80 -1.99 -6.49 7.98
N LEU A 81 -1.76 -6.80 6.70
CA LEU A 81 -2.87 -6.85 5.75
C LEU A 81 -3.79 -8.03 6.04
N ASN A 82 -5.09 -7.79 6.02
CA ASN A 82 -6.08 -8.85 6.06
C ASN A 82 -6.18 -9.51 4.67
N LEU A 83 -5.45 -10.60 4.45
CA LEU A 83 -5.43 -11.31 3.16
C LEU A 83 -6.75 -12.01 2.81
N SER A 84 -7.67 -12.17 3.78
CA SER A 84 -9.02 -12.67 3.51
C SER A 84 -9.94 -11.59 2.91
N SER A 85 -9.55 -10.31 2.96
CA SER A 85 -10.30 -9.21 2.35
C SER A 85 -10.19 -9.26 0.83
N THR A 86 -11.34 -9.39 0.15
CA THR A 86 -11.42 -9.32 -1.33
C THR A 86 -10.85 -8.01 -1.88
N MET A 87 -10.96 -6.92 -1.12
CA MET A 87 -10.35 -5.64 -1.47
C MET A 87 -8.82 -5.73 -1.47
N VAL A 88 -8.24 -6.31 -0.42
CA VAL A 88 -6.79 -6.51 -0.31
C VAL A 88 -6.28 -7.45 -1.41
N GLN A 89 -7.03 -8.50 -1.74
CA GLN A 89 -6.68 -9.41 -2.85
C GLN A 89 -6.66 -8.71 -4.21
N ARG A 90 -7.63 -7.82 -4.48
CA ARG A 90 -7.62 -7.00 -5.71
C ARG A 90 -6.43 -6.07 -5.77
N VAL A 91 -6.10 -5.39 -4.67
CA VAL A 91 -4.92 -4.52 -4.60
C VAL A 91 -3.63 -5.34 -4.75
N LEU A 92 -3.58 -6.55 -4.20
CA LEU A 92 -2.45 -7.46 -4.33
C LEU A 92 -2.19 -7.83 -5.80
N ALA A 93 -3.24 -8.16 -6.57
CA ALA A 93 -3.13 -8.45 -7.99
C ALA A 93 -2.56 -7.25 -8.78
N ILE A 94 -3.10 -6.04 -8.55
CA ILE A 94 -2.59 -4.80 -9.17
C ILE A 94 -1.12 -4.57 -8.83
N CYS A 95 -0.72 -4.83 -7.58
CA CYS A 95 0.67 -4.68 -7.15
C CYS A 95 1.59 -5.74 -7.79
N ALA A 96 1.12 -6.97 -7.97
CA ALA A 96 1.87 -8.03 -8.62
C ALA A 96 2.15 -7.68 -10.08
N ASP A 97 1.12 -7.23 -10.81
CA ASP A 97 1.25 -6.79 -12.21
C ASP A 97 2.24 -5.62 -12.34
N ALA A 98 2.17 -4.65 -11.43
CA ALA A 98 3.07 -3.50 -11.43
C ALA A 98 4.53 -3.87 -11.14
N ILE A 99 4.78 -4.93 -10.34
CA ILE A 99 6.12 -5.45 -10.10
C ILE A 99 6.63 -6.20 -11.33
N ALA A 100 5.78 -7.01 -11.97
CA ALA A 100 6.16 -7.78 -13.16
C ALA A 100 6.53 -6.89 -14.36
N GLN A 101 5.94 -5.71 -14.46
CA GLN A 101 6.22 -4.72 -15.52
C GLN A 101 7.42 -3.82 -15.21
N ARG A 102 8.13 -4.05 -14.10
CA ARG A 102 9.27 -3.24 -13.70
C ARG A 102 10.52 -3.74 -14.44
N PRO A 103 11.25 -2.87 -15.15
CA PRO A 103 12.47 -3.24 -15.86
C PRO A 103 13.60 -3.61 -14.90
#